data_AF-A0A9P7ERH2-F1
#
_entry.id   AF-A0A9P7ERH2-F1
#
_cell.length_a   1.000
_cell.length_b   1.000
_cell.length_c   1.000
_cell.angle_alpha   90.00
_cell.angle_beta   90.00
_cell.angle_gamma   90.00
#
_symmetry.space_group_name_H-M   'P 1'
#
loop_
_entity.id
_entity.type
_entity.pdbx_description
1 polymer ?
#
loop_
_entity_poly.entity_id
_entity_poly.type
_entity_poly.pdbx_seq_one_letter_code
_entity_poly.pdbx_strand_id
1 'polypeptide(L)'
;GGSIPGDANPWKPIPLERFTVYRVSDDQHVIIDREDRRDPEVTVPTSLLLSPRFQLANWYAAKSWRTSGPGPSTHETLEKETLDMQTPLATRVEQLLTQRGRYPGDHPDYGQRNRFECMHHSNGTYEIRDHVREFNVIVPVNLLLNEKFRLAKWYEKQLQRAHNELCERLQGGMEETNILRSL
;
A
#
# COMPACT_ATOMS: atom_id res chain seq x y z
N GLY A 1 -4.31 -13.97 3.27
CA GLY A 1 -5.28 -13.55 2.24
C GLY A 1 -6.64 -13.97 2.72
N GLY A 2 -7.41 -13.04 3.28
CA GLY A 2 -8.68 -13.35 3.94
C GLY A 2 -9.83 -13.50 2.96
N SER A 3 -10.82 -14.29 3.34
CA SER A 3 -12.07 -14.51 2.61
C SER A 3 -13.14 -13.52 3.05
N ILE A 4 -14.04 -13.10 2.15
CA ILE A 4 -15.16 -12.22 2.51
C ILE A 4 -16.40 -13.07 2.81
N PRO A 5 -17.15 -12.79 3.89
CA PRO A 5 -18.39 -13.48 4.19
C PRO A 5 -19.39 -13.38 3.02
N GLY A 6 -19.90 -14.54 2.57
CA GLY A 6 -20.84 -14.64 1.44
C GLY A 6 -20.26 -15.27 0.17
N ASP A 7 -18.94 -15.46 0.11
CA ASP A 7 -18.31 -16.11 -1.03
C ASP A 7 -18.41 -17.62 -0.99
N ALA A 8 -18.71 -18.23 -2.14
CA ALA A 8 -18.79 -19.70 -2.28
C ALA A 8 -17.43 -20.41 -2.17
N ASN A 9 -16.31 -19.69 -2.26
CA ASN A 9 -14.97 -20.26 -2.16
C ASN A 9 -14.00 -19.32 -1.41
N PRO A 10 -13.64 -19.63 -0.16
CA PRO A 10 -12.75 -18.79 0.64
C PRO A 10 -11.31 -18.71 0.09
N TRP A 11 -10.92 -19.62 -0.80
CA TRP A 11 -9.57 -19.72 -1.37
C TRP A 11 -9.43 -19.03 -2.73
N LYS A 12 -10.51 -18.47 -3.27
CA LYS A 12 -10.46 -17.74 -4.53
C LYS A 12 -9.82 -16.37 -4.29
N PRO A 13 -8.77 -15.98 -5.04
CA PRO A 13 -8.23 -14.64 -4.97
C PRO A 13 -9.34 -13.62 -5.27
N ILE A 14 -9.48 -12.63 -4.39
CA ILE A 14 -10.45 -11.55 -4.58
C ILE A 14 -10.02 -10.77 -5.84
N PRO A 15 -10.86 -10.69 -6.88
CA PRO A 15 -10.53 -9.90 -8.06
C PRO A 15 -10.29 -8.44 -7.67
N LEU A 16 -9.21 -7.82 -8.17
CA LEU A 16 -8.90 -6.40 -7.93
C LEU A 16 -10.06 -5.46 -8.32
N GLU A 17 -10.95 -5.91 -9.20
CA GLU A 17 -12.09 -5.16 -9.72
C GLU A 17 -13.41 -5.47 -9.01
N ARG A 18 -13.40 -6.30 -7.96
CA ARG A 18 -14.63 -6.69 -7.27
C ARG A 18 -15.31 -5.48 -6.67
N PHE A 19 -14.58 -4.66 -5.93
CA PHE A 19 -15.15 -3.46 -5.33
C PHE A 19 -14.86 -2.25 -6.21
N THR A 20 -15.90 -1.47 -6.51
CA THR A 20 -15.76 -0.14 -7.11
C THR A 20 -16.20 0.90 -6.10
N VAL A 21 -15.39 1.94 -5.94
CA VAL A 21 -15.76 3.12 -5.14
C VAL A 21 -15.75 4.34 -6.05
N TYR A 22 -16.82 5.11 -6.05
CA TYR A 22 -16.89 6.40 -6.75
C TYR A 22 -17.62 7.45 -5.92
N ARG A 23 -17.28 8.70 -6.15
CA ARG A 23 -17.87 9.85 -5.48
C ARG A 23 -19.20 10.21 -6.13
N VAL A 24 -20.25 10.43 -5.33
CA VAL A 24 -21.59 10.82 -5.82
C VAL A 24 -21.99 12.23 -5.41
N SER A 25 -21.37 12.78 -4.36
CA SER A 25 -21.52 14.16 -3.93
C SER A 25 -20.25 14.65 -3.24
N ASP A 26 -20.25 15.89 -2.75
CA ASP A 26 -19.08 16.40 -2.07
C ASP A 26 -18.72 15.63 -0.80
N ASP A 27 -19.73 15.08 -0.14
CA ASP A 27 -19.68 14.46 1.17
C ASP A 27 -20.01 12.96 1.16
N GLN A 28 -20.22 12.35 -0.01
CA GLN A 28 -20.58 10.93 -0.11
C GLN A 28 -19.87 10.18 -1.25
N HIS A 29 -19.61 8.91 -0.98
CA HIS A 29 -19.13 7.93 -1.93
C HIS A 29 -20.08 6.73 -1.97
N VAL A 30 -20.13 6.04 -3.11
CA VAL A 30 -20.83 4.77 -3.29
C VAL A 30 -19.81 3.66 -3.46
N ILE A 31 -20.07 2.54 -2.80
CA ILE A 31 -19.33 1.29 -2.91
C ILE A 31 -20.24 0.26 -3.57
N ILE A 32 -19.70 -0.43 -4.58
CA ILE A 32 -20.38 -1.51 -5.29
C ILE A 32 -19.51 -2.76 -5.23
N ASP A 33 -20.06 -3.88 -4.73
CA ASP A 33 -19.52 -5.22 -4.95
C ASP A 33 -20.04 -5.76 -6.29
N ARG A 34 -19.16 -5.90 -7.28
CA ARG A 34 -19.49 -6.39 -8.62
C ARG A 34 -19.70 -7.90 -8.68
N GLU A 35 -19.25 -8.66 -7.68
CA GLU A 35 -19.48 -10.10 -7.64
C GLU A 35 -20.87 -10.44 -7.09
N ASP A 36 -21.40 -9.64 -6.13
CA ASP A 36 -22.76 -9.83 -5.64
C ASP A 36 -23.77 -8.93 -6.37
N ARG A 37 -24.38 -9.49 -7.42
CA ARG A 37 -25.44 -8.80 -8.22
C ARG A 37 -26.67 -8.39 -7.41
N ARG A 38 -26.80 -8.85 -6.16
CA ARG A 38 -27.90 -8.50 -5.26
C ARG A 38 -27.53 -7.38 -4.29
N ASP A 39 -26.26 -6.97 -4.26
CA ASP A 39 -25.79 -5.96 -3.33
C ASP A 39 -26.30 -4.57 -3.77
N PRO A 40 -27.11 -3.89 -2.95
CA PRO A 40 -27.51 -2.53 -3.25
C PRO A 40 -26.29 -1.60 -3.25
N GLU A 41 -26.29 -0.57 -4.10
CA GLU A 41 -25.28 0.48 -4.05
C GLU A 41 -25.17 1.06 -2.63
N VAL A 42 -24.00 0.91 -2.00
CA VAL A 42 -23.82 1.26 -0.60
C VAL A 42 -23.20 2.65 -0.48
N THR A 43 -23.99 3.63 -0.05
CA THR A 43 -23.47 4.98 0.23
C THR A 43 -22.74 5.04 1.58
N VAL A 44 -21.57 5.68 1.59
CA VAL A 44 -20.72 5.97 2.75
C VAL A 44 -20.33 7.46 2.77
N PRO A 45 -20.44 8.15 3.92
CA PRO A 45 -19.94 9.52 4.06
C PRO A 45 -18.43 9.61 3.86
N THR A 46 -17.98 10.64 3.14
CA THR A 46 -16.56 10.96 2.94
C THR A 46 -15.82 11.13 4.26
N SER A 47 -16.47 11.72 5.28
CA SER A 47 -15.88 11.91 6.60
C SER A 47 -15.49 10.60 7.30
N LEU A 48 -16.23 9.51 7.05
CA LEU A 48 -15.87 8.19 7.56
C LEU A 48 -14.67 7.62 6.80
N LEU A 49 -14.64 7.74 5.47
CA LEU A 49 -13.50 7.29 4.66
C LEU A 49 -12.19 8.01 4.99
N LEU A 50 -12.27 9.26 5.43
CA LEU A 50 -11.11 10.05 5.87
C LEU A 50 -10.67 9.72 7.30
N SER A 51 -11.48 8.98 8.08
CA SER A 51 -11.14 8.61 9.44
C SER A 51 -10.22 7.38 9.47
N PRO A 52 -8.99 7.47 10.01
CA PRO A 52 -8.10 6.31 10.09
C PRO A 52 -8.63 5.18 11.00
N ARG A 53 -9.62 5.49 11.84
CA ARG A 53 -10.27 4.51 12.73
C ARG A 53 -11.44 3.81 12.07
N PHE A 54 -11.84 4.24 10.88
CA PHE A 54 -12.96 3.65 10.17
C PHE A 54 -12.53 2.38 9.43
N GLN A 55 -12.98 1.23 9.95
CA GLN A 55 -12.72 -0.07 9.36
C GLN A 55 -13.76 -0.35 8.27
N LEU A 56 -13.52 0.17 7.07
CA LEU A 56 -14.47 0.10 5.96
C LEU A 56 -14.95 -1.33 5.66
N ALA A 57 -14.04 -2.32 5.68
CA ALA A 57 -14.40 -3.72 5.44
C ALA A 57 -15.41 -4.25 6.48
N ASN A 58 -15.18 -3.98 7.76
CA ASN A 58 -16.08 -4.40 8.85
C ASN A 58 -17.42 -3.68 8.78
N TRP A 59 -17.41 -2.38 8.47
CA TRP A 59 -18.62 -1.61 8.27
C TRP A 59 -19.44 -2.14 7.08
N TYR A 60 -18.77 -2.42 5.96
CA TYR A 60 -19.40 -2.96 4.75
C TYR A 60 -20.02 -4.32 5.02
N ALA A 61 -19.26 -5.26 5.59
CA ALA A 61 -19.77 -6.58 5.96
C ALA A 61 -20.97 -6.50 6.90
N ALA A 62 -20.91 -5.64 7.92
CA ALA A 62 -22.03 -5.42 8.83
C ALA A 62 -23.26 -4.81 8.14
N LYS A 63 -23.05 -3.97 7.12
CA LYS A 63 -24.13 -3.36 6.34
C LYS A 63 -24.76 -4.36 5.38
N SER A 64 -23.96 -5.12 4.63
CA SER A 64 -24.40 -6.19 3.72
C SER A 64 -25.17 -7.29 4.47
N TRP A 65 -24.75 -7.63 5.70
CA TRP A 65 -25.49 -8.57 6.57
C TRP A 65 -26.92 -8.09 6.89
N ARG A 66 -27.09 -6.78 7.12
CA ARG A 66 -28.40 -6.20 7.47
C ARG A 66 -29.34 -6.13 6.26
N THR A 67 -28.80 -5.93 5.06
CA THR A 67 -29.60 -5.81 3.83
C THR A 67 -29.96 -7.16 3.21
N SER A 68 -29.07 -8.15 3.28
CA SER A 68 -29.25 -9.44 2.61
C SER A 68 -29.78 -10.56 3.52
N GLY A 69 -29.91 -10.29 4.83
CA GLY A 69 -30.27 -11.28 5.85
C GLY A 69 -29.08 -12.20 6.20
N PRO A 70 -29.24 -13.10 7.20
CA PRO A 70 -28.19 -14.05 7.57
C PRO A 70 -27.96 -15.04 6.42
N GLY A 71 -26.89 -14.83 5.64
CA GLY A 71 -26.39 -15.83 4.69
C GLY A 71 -25.88 -17.08 5.41
N PRO A 72 -25.65 -18.20 4.69
CA PRO A 72 -25.12 -19.42 5.28
C PRO A 72 -23.82 -19.10 6.01
N SER A 73 -23.90 -19.27 7.32
CA SER A 73 -22.90 -18.87 8.30
C SER A 73 -21.61 -19.65 8.12
N THR A 74 -20.57 -19.02 7.57
CA THR A 74 -19.20 -19.34 7.94
C THR A 74 -18.87 -18.54 9.19
N HIS A 75 -19.40 -19.01 10.32
CA HIS A 75 -19.05 -18.56 11.67
C HIS A 75 -17.71 -19.16 12.14
N GLU A 76 -16.93 -19.72 11.20
CA GLU A 76 -15.55 -20.10 11.43
C GLU A 76 -14.69 -18.86 11.28
N THR A 77 -14.38 -18.29 12.44
CA THR A 77 -13.05 -17.76 12.71
C THR A 77 -12.46 -16.94 11.57
N LEU A 78 -12.98 -15.72 11.37
CA LEU A 78 -12.10 -14.60 11.07
C LEU A 78 -11.15 -14.49 12.27
N GLU A 79 -10.15 -15.37 12.30
CA GLU A 79 -8.95 -15.14 13.08
C GLU A 79 -8.53 -13.72 12.75
N LYS A 80 -8.25 -12.99 13.83
CA LYS A 80 -7.80 -11.61 13.90
C LYS A 80 -6.46 -11.40 13.20
N GLU A 81 -6.28 -11.89 11.98
CA GLU A 81 -5.56 -11.09 11.01
C GLU A 81 -6.49 -9.93 10.72
N THR A 82 -6.38 -8.88 11.54
CA THR A 82 -6.68 -7.54 11.06
C THR A 82 -5.91 -7.44 9.75
N LEU A 83 -6.61 -7.64 8.64
CA LEU A 83 -6.21 -7.14 7.35
C LEU A 83 -6.12 -5.65 7.61
N ASP A 84 -4.93 -5.21 8.02
CA ASP A 84 -4.62 -3.81 8.12
C ASP A 84 -4.78 -3.37 6.68
N MET A 85 -5.93 -2.75 6.40
CA MET A 85 -6.11 -2.11 5.13
C MET A 85 -5.05 -1.03 5.16
N GLN A 86 -3.89 -1.35 4.59
CA GLN A 86 -2.83 -0.40 4.34
C GLN A 86 -3.54 0.86 3.88
N THR A 87 -3.16 1.99 4.47
CA THR A 87 -3.89 3.22 4.19
C THR A 87 -3.97 3.40 2.68
N PRO A 88 -5.08 3.92 2.12
CA PRO A 88 -5.19 4.14 0.67
C PRO A 88 -3.99 4.89 0.08
N LEU A 89 -3.32 5.68 0.93
CA LEU A 89 -2.08 6.37 0.61
C LEU A 89 -0.87 5.43 0.45
N ALA A 90 -0.68 4.42 1.32
CA ALA A 90 0.38 3.40 1.16
C ALA A 90 0.21 2.62 -0.14
N THR A 91 -0.99 2.11 -0.42
CA THR A 91 -1.27 1.41 -1.69
C THR A 91 -1.02 2.32 -2.89
N ARG A 92 -1.40 3.61 -2.79
CA ARG A 92 -1.15 4.58 -3.84
C ARG A 92 0.35 4.84 -4.06
N VAL A 93 1.15 4.90 -3.00
CA VAL A 93 2.62 5.02 -3.06
C VAL A 93 3.21 3.84 -3.81
N GLU A 94 2.87 2.61 -3.42
CA GLU A 94 3.35 1.38 -4.06
C GLU A 94 2.99 1.35 -5.56
N GLN A 95 1.75 1.72 -5.91
CA GLN A 95 1.30 1.80 -7.30
C GLN A 95 2.08 2.82 -8.11
N LEU A 96 2.29 4.03 -7.57
CA LEU A 96 3.00 5.10 -8.29
C LEU A 96 4.47 4.76 -8.55
N LEU A 97 5.13 4.11 -7.58
CA LEU A 97 6.50 3.63 -7.73
C LEU A 97 6.58 2.45 -8.71
N THR A 98 5.64 1.52 -8.63
CA THR A 98 5.55 0.38 -9.56
C THR A 98 5.27 0.84 -10.99
N GLN A 99 4.38 1.83 -11.19
CA GLN A 99 4.03 2.38 -12.49
C GLN A 99 5.21 3.07 -13.18
N ARG A 100 6.15 3.63 -12.41
CA ARG A 100 7.39 4.20 -12.97
C ARG A 100 8.24 3.14 -13.70
N GLY A 101 8.07 1.87 -13.35
CA GLY A 101 8.82 0.75 -13.91
C GLY A 101 10.24 0.69 -13.33
N ARG A 102 11.23 0.60 -14.21
CA ARG A 102 12.64 0.45 -13.81
C ARG A 102 13.26 1.79 -13.35
N TYR A 103 14.07 1.69 -12.31
CA TYR A 103 14.94 2.72 -11.76
C TYR A 103 16.39 2.52 -12.20
N PRO A 104 17.22 3.59 -12.22
CA PRO A 104 18.62 3.50 -12.65
C PRO A 104 19.41 2.46 -11.86
N GLY A 105 20.00 1.47 -12.57
CA GLY A 105 20.75 0.36 -11.97
C GLY A 105 19.92 -0.92 -11.72
N ASP A 106 18.64 -0.96 -12.10
CA ASP A 106 17.86 -2.21 -12.02
C ASP A 106 18.36 -3.23 -13.05
N HIS A 107 18.46 -4.49 -12.62
CA HIS A 107 18.69 -5.60 -13.55
C HIS A 107 17.44 -5.84 -14.43
N PRO A 108 17.59 -6.17 -15.73
CA PRO A 108 16.45 -6.42 -16.61
C PRO A 108 15.57 -7.58 -16.15
N ASP A 109 16.15 -8.57 -15.47
CA ASP A 109 15.46 -9.83 -15.10
C ASP A 109 14.66 -9.75 -13.79
N TYR A 110 14.83 -8.70 -12.98
CA TYR A 110 14.04 -8.58 -11.74
C TYR A 110 12.61 -8.15 -12.05
N GLY A 111 11.68 -9.02 -11.66
CA GLY A 111 10.25 -8.74 -11.69
C GLY A 111 9.93 -7.48 -10.88
N GLN A 112 9.06 -6.62 -11.43
CA GLN A 112 8.61 -5.40 -10.76
C GLN A 112 7.37 -5.63 -9.88
N ARG A 113 6.82 -6.85 -9.88
CA ARG A 113 5.66 -7.20 -9.06
C ARG A 113 6.09 -7.28 -7.60
N ASN A 114 5.31 -6.66 -6.71
CA ASN A 114 5.53 -6.66 -5.26
C ASN A 114 6.93 -6.16 -4.85
N ARG A 115 7.53 -5.26 -5.66
CA ARG A 115 8.84 -4.67 -5.36
C ARG A 115 8.78 -3.74 -4.15
N PHE A 116 7.72 -2.96 -4.08
CA PHE A 116 7.56 -1.93 -3.07
C PHE A 116 6.56 -2.38 -2.01
N GLU A 117 6.93 -2.21 -0.75
CA GLU A 117 6.05 -2.28 0.41
C GLU A 117 6.05 -0.90 1.08
N CYS A 118 4.88 -0.38 1.41
CA CYS A 118 4.73 0.89 2.10
C CYS A 118 3.99 0.72 3.42
N MET A 119 4.61 1.19 4.50
CA MET A 119 4.07 1.09 5.85
C MET A 119 3.90 2.47 6.48
N HIS A 120 2.76 2.70 7.12
CA HIS A 120 2.50 3.93 7.85
C HIS A 120 3.04 3.85 9.28
N HIS A 121 3.73 4.90 9.71
CA HIS A 121 4.22 5.06 11.08
C HIS A 121 3.36 6.07 11.85
N SER A 122 3.19 5.84 13.15
CA SER A 122 2.38 6.71 14.03
C SER A 122 2.89 8.15 14.14
N ASN A 123 4.15 8.40 13.79
CA ASN A 123 4.76 9.72 13.75
C ASN A 123 4.42 10.55 12.50
N GLY A 124 3.47 10.10 11.67
CA GLY A 124 3.05 10.80 10.44
C GLY A 124 4.03 10.65 9.28
N THR A 125 4.76 9.53 9.23
CA THR A 125 5.64 9.18 8.11
C THR A 125 5.26 7.85 7.50
N TYR A 126 5.71 7.60 6.29
CA TYR A 126 5.63 6.31 5.62
C TYR A 126 7.04 5.80 5.37
N GLU A 127 7.27 4.52 5.61
CA GLU A 127 8.47 3.81 5.17
C GLU A 127 8.16 3.11 3.85
N ILE A 128 9.00 3.36 2.85
CA ILE A 128 8.98 2.68 1.56
C ILE A 128 10.14 1.71 1.58
N ARG A 129 9.84 0.43 1.40
CA ARG A 129 10.82 -0.65 1.27
C ARG A 129 10.88 -1.11 -0.17
N ASP A 130 12.07 -1.13 -0.74
CA ASP A 130 12.34 -1.71 -2.06
C ASP A 130 13.05 -3.05 -1.88
N HIS A 131 12.28 -4.13 -1.98
CA HIS A 131 12.76 -5.49 -1.77
C HIS A 131 13.80 -5.93 -2.81
N VAL A 132 13.81 -5.32 -4.00
CA VAL A 132 14.79 -5.66 -5.03
C VAL A 132 16.17 -5.09 -4.70
N ARG A 133 16.21 -3.97 -3.97
CA ARG A 133 17.46 -3.26 -3.64
C ARG A 133 17.85 -3.33 -2.17
N GLU A 134 17.04 -3.99 -1.34
CA GLU A 134 17.14 -3.95 0.12
C GLU A 134 17.26 -2.51 0.65
N PHE A 135 16.54 -1.59 0.00
CA PHE A 135 16.65 -0.16 0.26
C PHE A 135 15.37 0.39 0.89
N ASN A 136 15.52 1.05 2.03
CA ASN A 136 14.41 1.63 2.78
C ASN A 136 14.55 3.15 2.82
N VAL A 137 13.43 3.85 2.64
CA VAL A 137 13.41 5.31 2.76
C VAL A 137 12.13 5.79 3.43
N ILE A 138 12.25 6.85 4.22
CA ILE A 138 11.13 7.45 4.96
C ILE A 138 10.65 8.70 4.22
N VAL A 139 9.34 8.82 4.07
CA VAL A 139 8.67 9.99 3.48
C VAL A 139 7.59 10.54 4.41
N PRO A 140 7.62 11.83 4.74
CA PRO A 140 6.56 12.48 5.50
C PRO A 140 5.19 12.45 4.80
N VAL A 141 4.11 12.26 5.56
CA VAL A 141 2.74 12.19 5.03
C VAL A 141 2.32 13.46 4.29
N ASN A 142 2.77 14.63 4.74
CA ASN A 142 2.45 15.92 4.12
C ASN A 142 3.03 16.06 2.70
N LEU A 143 4.15 15.38 2.39
CA LEU A 143 4.67 15.31 1.03
C LEU A 143 3.82 14.40 0.16
N LEU A 144 3.37 13.26 0.69
CA LEU A 144 2.52 12.32 -0.04
C LEU A 144 1.14 12.88 -0.36
N LEU A 145 0.59 13.74 0.51
CA LEU A 145 -0.68 14.43 0.27
C LEU A 145 -0.57 15.60 -0.71
N ASN A 146 0.63 16.04 -1.06
CA ASN A 146 0.83 17.13 -2.01
C ASN A 146 0.79 16.62 -3.45
N GLU A 147 -0.24 16.98 -4.21
CA GLU A 147 -0.41 16.56 -5.62
C GLU A 147 0.75 16.98 -6.55
N LYS A 148 1.48 18.04 -6.19
CA LYS A 148 2.66 18.49 -6.96
C LYS A 148 3.91 17.66 -6.65
N PHE A 149 3.87 16.84 -5.59
CA PHE A 149 4.98 15.99 -5.20
C PHE A 149 5.16 14.83 -6.19
N ARG A 150 6.29 14.85 -6.89
CA ARG A 150 6.64 13.81 -7.86
C ARG A 150 7.36 12.65 -7.16
N LEU A 151 6.60 11.83 -6.44
CA LEU A 151 7.10 10.70 -5.62
C LEU A 151 8.17 9.85 -6.33
N ALA A 152 7.92 9.39 -7.55
CA ALA A 152 8.88 8.56 -8.28
C ALA A 152 10.22 9.27 -8.56
N LYS A 153 10.18 10.56 -8.92
CA LYS A 153 11.40 11.36 -9.13
C LYS A 153 12.13 11.65 -7.82
N TRP A 154 11.38 11.88 -6.74
CA TRP A 154 11.97 12.05 -5.42
C TRP A 154 12.69 10.76 -4.98
N TYR A 155 12.06 9.60 -5.15
CA TYR A 155 12.64 8.31 -4.81
C TYR A 155 13.92 8.02 -5.60
N GLU A 156 13.93 8.30 -6.91
CA GLU A 156 15.13 8.21 -7.75
C GLU A 156 16.30 9.06 -7.22
N LYS A 157 16.01 10.27 -6.71
CA LYS A 157 17.04 11.10 -6.05
C LYS A 157 17.55 10.48 -4.75
N GLN A 158 16.70 9.80 -4.00
CA GLN A 158 17.12 9.09 -2.78
C GLN A 158 18.07 7.93 -3.12
N LEU A 159 17.78 7.17 -4.17
CA LEU A 159 18.67 6.13 -4.67
C LEU A 159 20.03 6.71 -5.09
N GLN A 160 20.04 7.81 -5.85
CA GLN A 160 21.28 8.45 -6.27
C GLN A 160 22.10 8.94 -5.07
N ARG A 161 21.43 9.55 -4.09
CA ARG A 161 22.09 10.02 -2.87
C ARG A 161 22.71 8.86 -2.08
N ALA A 162 21.95 7.79 -1.84
CA ALA A 162 22.43 6.62 -1.13
C ALA A 162 23.61 5.94 -1.86
N HIS A 163 23.56 5.90 -3.20
CA HIS A 163 24.66 5.40 -4.02
C HIS A 163 25.93 6.25 -3.84
N ASN A 164 25.81 7.58 -3.92
CA ASN A 164 26.95 8.48 -3.74
C ASN A 164 27.55 8.34 -2.33
N GLU A 165 26.71 8.32 -1.30
CA GLU A 165 27.14 8.14 0.10
C GLU A 165 27.87 6.80 0.29
N LEU A 166 27.42 5.72 -0.37
CA LEU A 166 28.12 4.44 -0.35
C LEU A 166 29.47 4.52 -1.05
N CYS A 167 29.56 5.14 -2.23
CA CYS A 167 30.81 5.32 -2.95
C CYS A 167 31.84 6.12 -2.15
N GLU A 168 31.42 7.21 -1.51
CA GLU A 168 32.28 8.02 -0.64
C GLU A 168 32.82 7.21 0.54
N ARG A 169 31.97 6.41 1.19
CA ARG A 169 32.39 5.54 2.31
C ARG A 169 33.40 4.47 1.88
N LEU A 170 33.22 3.88 0.69
CA LEU A 170 34.14 2.89 0.16
C LEU A 170 35.50 3.50 -0.21
N GLN A 171 35.50 4.71 -0.75
CA GLN A 171 36.74 5.44 -1.09
C GLN A 171 37.50 5.89 0.17
N GLY A 172 36.81 6.46 1.16
CA GLY A 172 37.42 6.84 2.44
C GLY A 172 38.02 5.66 3.21
N GLY A 173 37.37 4.49 3.18
CA GLY A 173 37.90 3.26 3.80
C GLY A 173 39.12 2.67 3.09
N MET A 174 39.28 2.90 1.77
CA MET A 174 40.47 2.50 1.03
C MET A 174 41.71 3.35 1.37
N GLU A 175 41.52 4.61 1.76
CA GLU A 175 42.63 5.45 2.20
C GLU A 175 43.12 5.06 3.61
N GLU A 176 42.19 4.79 4.55
CA GLU A 176 42.56 4.34 5.91
C GLU A 176 43.27 2.98 5.94
N THR A 177 42.87 2.04 5.08
CA THR A 177 43.51 0.72 4.99
C THR A 177 44.87 0.76 4.29
N ASN A 178 45.13 1.75 3.43
CA ASN A 178 46.46 1.95 2.84
C ASN A 178 47.44 2.59 3.83
N ILE A 179 46.98 3.50 4.69
CA ILE A 179 47.82 4.10 5.74
C ILE A 179 48.29 3.05 6.76
N LEU A 180 47.40 2.12 7.15
CA LEU A 180 47.73 1.04 8.09
C LEU A 180 48.62 -0.08 7.49
N ARG A 181 48.79 -0.14 6.17
CA ARG A 181 49.70 -1.08 5.50
C ARG A 181 51.08 -0.48 5.18
N SER A 182 51.24 0.82 5.39
CA SER A 182 52.49 1.57 5.17
C SER A 182 53.28 1.89 6.44
N LEU A 183 52.85 1.35 7.60
CA LEU A 183 53.56 1.35 8.88
C LEU A 183 54.08 -0.05 9.19
#